data_AF-A0A376LND0-F1
#
_entry.id   AF-A0A376LND0-F1
#
_cell.length_a   1.000
_cell.length_b   1.000
_cell.length_c   1.000
_cell.angle_alpha   90.00
_cell.angle_beta   90.00
_cell.angle_gamma   90.00
#
_symmetry.space_group_name_H-M   'P 1'
#
loop_
_entity.id
_entity.type
_entity.pdbx_description
1 polymer ?
#
loop_
_entity_poly.entity_id
_entity_poly.type
_entity_poly.pdbx_seq_one_letter_code
_entity_poly.pdbx_strand_id
1 'polypeptide(L)'
;MKQGAYATQPGLFDSMVEKYRSDLSEFGGQCLGGSPSSVPWICGDTTYYWKQTYSSQYDAVYGAYKTKSAKKIFFVPFMTDENGRNVGTNEPSEDPDVADIGYYGAGGRTDAKTWTTADRKTPFWIMGTSWDYFRPSGQRRFLCMPGEPLNSLPENSLIR
;
A
#
# COMPACT_ATOMS: atom_id res chain seq x y z
N MET A 1 -10.96 1.54 12.89
CA MET A 1 -11.07 2.88 12.30
C MET A 1 -11.99 3.74 13.15
N LYS A 2 -11.62 4.99 13.49
CA LYS A 2 -12.61 5.94 14.06
C LYS A 2 -13.68 6.22 13.00
N GLN A 3 -14.95 5.99 13.33
CA GLN A 3 -16.07 6.33 12.47
C GLN A 3 -15.99 7.82 12.05
N GLY A 4 -16.08 8.09 10.74
CA GLY A 4 -16.09 9.44 10.17
C GLY A 4 -14.78 9.93 9.54
N ALA A 5 -13.60 9.41 9.93
CA ALA A 5 -12.31 9.91 9.41
C ALA A 5 -11.96 9.44 7.98
N TYR A 6 -12.57 8.35 7.50
CA TYR A 6 -12.26 7.81 6.17
C TYR A 6 -12.78 8.71 5.02
N ALA A 7 -13.86 9.47 5.26
CA ALA A 7 -14.47 10.33 4.25
C ALA A 7 -13.62 11.56 3.94
N THR A 8 -12.82 12.04 4.90
CA THR A 8 -11.92 13.20 4.71
C THR A 8 -10.55 12.80 4.17
N GLN A 9 -10.20 11.51 4.24
CA GLN A 9 -8.89 11.01 3.83
C GLN A 9 -8.51 11.35 2.38
N PRO A 10 -9.40 11.25 1.37
CA PRO A 10 -9.04 11.60 -0.01
C PRO A 10 -8.61 13.05 -0.18
N GLY A 11 -9.22 13.98 0.58
CA GLY A 11 -8.83 15.38 0.59
C GLY A 11 -7.49 15.61 1.28
N LEU A 12 -7.27 14.97 2.43
CA LEU A 12 -5.99 15.03 3.14
C LEU A 12 -4.83 14.45 2.31
N PHE A 13 -5.09 13.37 1.58
CA PHE A 13 -4.11 12.78 0.66
C PHE A 13 -3.75 13.75 -0.48
N ASP A 14 -4.73 14.42 -1.08
CA ASP A 14 -4.46 15.42 -2.12
C ASP A 14 -3.58 16.55 -1.60
N SER A 15 -3.89 17.10 -0.42
CA SER A 15 -3.07 18.16 0.20
C SER A 15 -1.65 17.67 0.52
N MET A 16 -1.48 16.43 0.96
CA MET A 16 -0.17 15.83 1.19
C MET A 16 0.64 15.71 -0.11
N VAL A 17 0.02 15.24 -1.20
CA VAL A 17 0.67 15.12 -2.51
C VAL A 17 1.10 16.48 -3.05
N GLU A 18 0.26 17.50 -2.91
CA GLU A 18 0.54 18.87 -3.33
C GLU A 18 1.70 19.46 -2.52
N LYS A 19 1.66 19.34 -1.19
CA LYS A 19 2.76 19.76 -0.33
C LYS A 19 4.07 19.06 -0.70
N TYR A 20 4.03 17.74 -0.87
CA TYR A 20 5.20 16.96 -1.25
C TYR A 20 5.85 17.47 -2.55
N ARG A 21 5.03 17.78 -3.56
CA ARG A 21 5.53 18.33 -4.84
C ARG A 21 6.06 19.75 -4.70
N SER A 22 5.48 20.56 -3.81
CA SER A 22 6.01 21.89 -3.48
C SER A 22 7.41 21.78 -2.85
N ASP A 23 7.57 20.88 -1.89
CA ASP A 23 8.84 20.67 -1.18
C ASP A 23 9.93 20.11 -2.12
N LEU A 24 9.55 19.48 -3.23
CA LEU A 24 10.47 19.00 -4.27
C LEU A 24 10.92 20.08 -5.28
N SER A 25 10.42 21.32 -5.19
CA SER A 25 10.69 22.37 -6.20
C SER A 25 12.18 22.60 -6.48
N GLU A 26 13.02 22.62 -5.43
CA GLU A 26 14.47 22.77 -5.54
C GLU A 26 15.15 21.61 -6.29
N PHE A 27 14.53 20.43 -6.29
CA PHE A 27 14.98 19.22 -6.98
C PHE A 27 14.28 18.99 -8.32
N GLY A 28 13.59 20.01 -8.86
CA GLY A 28 12.79 19.90 -10.07
C GLY A 28 13.56 19.31 -11.27
N GLY A 29 14.84 19.69 -11.44
CA GLY A 29 15.69 19.16 -12.50
C GLY A 29 15.94 17.64 -12.46
N GLN A 30 15.76 17.00 -11.30
CA GLN A 30 15.86 15.54 -11.14
C GLN A 30 14.50 14.84 -11.30
N CYS A 31 13.40 15.60 -11.35
CA CYS A 31 12.08 15.04 -11.56
C CYS A 31 11.88 14.69 -13.03
N LEU A 32 11.02 13.69 -13.28
CA LEU A 32 10.61 13.34 -14.64
C LEU A 32 10.06 14.59 -15.36
N GLY A 33 10.62 14.93 -16.52
CA GLY A 33 10.22 16.13 -17.27
C GLY A 33 10.62 17.45 -16.60
N GLY A 34 11.56 17.45 -15.66
CA GLY A 34 12.08 18.66 -15.01
C GLY A 34 11.09 19.35 -14.06
N SER A 35 10.00 18.67 -13.68
CA SER A 35 8.93 19.27 -12.87
C SER A 35 8.47 18.33 -11.74
N PRO A 36 8.42 18.82 -10.48
CA PRO A 36 7.82 18.06 -9.38
C PRO A 36 6.36 17.67 -9.62
N SER A 37 5.61 18.49 -10.37
CA SER A 37 4.22 18.19 -10.75
C SER A 37 4.07 16.90 -11.55
N SER A 38 5.13 16.49 -12.25
CA SER A 38 5.17 15.30 -13.09
C SER A 38 5.58 14.04 -12.34
N VAL A 39 5.96 14.15 -11.05
CA VAL A 39 6.32 12.99 -10.22
C VAL A 39 5.09 12.10 -10.03
N PRO A 40 5.14 10.85 -10.51
CA PRO A 40 4.02 9.93 -10.40
C PRO A 40 3.89 9.41 -8.97
N TRP A 41 2.65 9.33 -8.48
CA TRP A 41 2.30 8.64 -7.24
C TRP A 41 1.67 7.31 -7.59
N ILE A 42 2.26 6.22 -7.08
CA ILE A 42 1.75 4.86 -7.31
C ILE A 42 1.04 4.40 -6.04
N CYS A 43 -0.28 4.38 -6.09
CA CYS A 43 -1.15 3.98 -4.99
C CYS A 43 -1.50 2.51 -5.16
N GLY A 44 -0.83 1.64 -4.41
CA GLY A 44 -1.14 0.21 -4.36
C GLY A 44 -2.49 -0.03 -3.70
N ASP A 45 -3.09 -1.17 -4.02
CA ASP A 45 -4.33 -1.64 -3.42
C ASP A 45 -4.10 -2.20 -2.01
N THR A 46 -5.09 -2.88 -1.43
CA THR A 46 -4.99 -3.48 -0.09
C THR A 46 -5.37 -4.97 -0.12
N THR A 47 -5.16 -5.67 1.00
CA THR A 47 -5.51 -7.09 1.11
C THR A 47 -7.02 -7.28 0.92
N TYR A 48 -7.42 -8.47 0.49
CA TYR A 48 -8.83 -8.79 0.31
C TYR A 48 -9.64 -8.59 1.60
N TYR A 49 -9.00 -8.79 2.76
CA TYR A 49 -9.63 -8.66 4.07
C TYR A 49 -10.16 -7.25 4.31
N TRP A 50 -9.35 -6.21 4.06
CA TRP A 50 -9.78 -4.83 4.25
C TRP A 50 -10.93 -4.44 3.32
N LYS A 51 -10.91 -4.95 2.08
CA LYS A 51 -11.98 -4.70 1.08
C LYS A 51 -13.32 -5.30 1.51
N GLN A 52 -13.29 -6.53 2.01
CA GLN A 52 -14.50 -7.27 2.39
C GLN A 52 -15.06 -6.78 3.73
N THR A 53 -14.19 -6.51 4.70
CA THR A 53 -14.59 -6.09 6.06
C THR A 53 -15.04 -4.62 6.11
N TYR A 54 -14.49 -3.77 5.23
CA TYR A 54 -14.73 -2.32 5.26
C TYR A 54 -15.00 -1.75 3.86
N SER A 55 -15.99 -2.31 3.15
CA SER A 55 -16.29 -1.97 1.75
C SER A 55 -16.55 -0.47 1.53
N SER A 56 -17.41 0.16 2.34
CA SER A 56 -17.71 1.60 2.20
C SER A 56 -16.46 2.48 2.38
N GLN A 57 -15.57 2.10 3.31
CA GLN A 57 -14.34 2.83 3.58
C GLN A 57 -13.31 2.61 2.47
N TYR A 58 -13.22 1.39 1.96
CA TYR A 58 -12.41 1.05 0.81
C TYR A 58 -12.84 1.87 -0.41
N ASP A 59 -14.13 1.91 -0.73
CA ASP A 59 -14.65 2.66 -1.87
C ASP A 59 -14.38 4.17 -1.73
N ALA A 60 -14.53 4.73 -0.53
CA ALA A 60 -14.23 6.14 -0.29
C ALA A 60 -12.73 6.47 -0.50
N VAL A 61 -11.82 5.64 0.01
CA VAL A 61 -10.36 5.91 -0.01
C VAL A 61 -9.74 5.44 -1.33
N TYR A 62 -9.84 4.15 -1.61
CA TYR A 62 -9.21 3.50 -2.76
C TYR A 62 -9.96 3.79 -4.05
N GLY A 63 -11.29 3.98 -3.99
CA GLY A 63 -12.06 4.46 -5.14
C GLY A 63 -11.63 5.88 -5.57
N ALA A 64 -11.27 6.75 -4.62
CA ALA A 64 -10.75 8.07 -4.94
C ALA A 64 -9.40 8.04 -5.66
N TYR A 65 -8.51 7.09 -5.37
CA TYR A 65 -7.23 6.96 -6.09
C TYR A 65 -7.43 6.63 -7.57
N LYS A 66 -8.45 5.81 -7.90
CA LYS A 66 -8.75 5.39 -9.28
C LYS A 66 -9.09 6.56 -10.21
N THR A 67 -9.57 7.69 -9.67
CA THR A 67 -10.05 8.83 -10.46
C THR A 67 -9.00 9.94 -10.62
N LYS A 68 -7.80 9.79 -10.06
CA LYS A 68 -6.80 10.88 -9.95
C LYS A 68 -5.64 10.78 -10.96
N SER A 69 -5.78 10.01 -12.04
CA SER A 69 -4.73 9.87 -13.07
C SER A 69 -4.33 11.20 -13.72
N ALA A 70 -5.27 12.15 -13.85
CA ALA A 70 -5.00 13.51 -14.32
C ALA A 70 -4.00 14.26 -13.41
N LYS A 71 -4.00 13.99 -12.10
CA LYS A 71 -3.05 14.51 -11.12
C LYS A 71 -1.74 13.69 -11.04
N LYS A 72 -1.50 12.79 -11.99
CA LYS A 72 -0.39 11.82 -12.00
C LYS A 72 -0.38 10.89 -10.78
N ILE A 73 -1.56 10.57 -10.25
CA ILE A 73 -1.76 9.55 -9.21
C ILE A 73 -2.36 8.33 -9.89
N PHE A 74 -1.65 7.20 -9.84
CA PHE A 74 -2.02 5.98 -10.52
C PHE A 74 -2.33 4.89 -9.51
N PHE A 75 -3.55 4.37 -9.59
CA PHE A 75 -3.96 3.23 -8.80
C PHE A 75 -3.45 1.92 -9.42
N VAL A 76 -2.91 1.03 -8.58
CA VAL A 76 -2.43 -0.28 -8.99
C VAL A 76 -3.24 -1.34 -8.25
N PRO A 77 -4.22 -2.00 -8.91
CA PRO A 77 -4.97 -3.07 -8.29
C PRO A 77 -4.04 -4.26 -8.00
N PHE A 78 -4.27 -4.93 -6.87
CA PHE A 78 -3.67 -6.24 -6.65
C PHE A 78 -4.49 -7.30 -7.36
N MET A 79 -3.78 -8.12 -8.12
CA MET A 79 -4.38 -9.10 -9.03
C MET A 79 -4.92 -10.29 -8.26
N THR A 80 -5.95 -10.91 -8.83
CA THR A 80 -6.22 -12.31 -8.55
C THR A 80 -5.40 -13.18 -9.50
N ASP A 81 -5.03 -14.38 -9.08
CA ASP A 81 -4.41 -15.35 -9.99
C ASP A 81 -5.41 -15.83 -11.07
N GLU A 82 -4.95 -16.72 -11.94
CA GLU A 82 -5.73 -17.29 -13.05
C GLU A 82 -6.99 -18.04 -12.57
N ASN A 83 -7.05 -18.44 -11.30
CA ASN A 83 -8.17 -19.13 -10.68
C ASN A 83 -9.04 -18.18 -9.82
N GLY A 84 -8.80 -16.87 -9.88
CA GLY A 84 -9.53 -15.87 -9.10
C GLY A 84 -9.08 -15.79 -7.63
N ARG A 85 -7.95 -16.39 -7.25
CA ARG A 85 -7.45 -16.35 -5.87
C ARG A 85 -6.76 -15.01 -5.61
N ASN A 86 -7.09 -14.36 -4.51
CA ASN A 86 -6.44 -13.11 -4.10
C ASN A 86 -4.95 -13.31 -3.80
N VAL A 87 -4.16 -12.24 -3.91
CA VAL A 87 -2.82 -12.20 -3.31
C VAL A 87 -2.91 -12.58 -1.84
N GLY A 88 -2.08 -13.55 -1.43
CA GLY A 88 -2.07 -14.09 -0.07
C GLY A 88 -1.72 -13.06 1.01
N THR A 89 -2.10 -13.38 2.22
CA THR A 89 -1.80 -12.60 3.44
C THR A 89 -0.85 -13.37 4.35
N ASN A 90 -0.45 -12.78 5.47
CA ASN A 90 0.32 -13.50 6.50
C ASN A 90 -0.50 -14.54 7.30
N GLU A 91 -1.73 -14.84 6.87
CA GLU A 91 -2.50 -15.98 7.36
C GLU A 91 -1.71 -17.27 7.08
N PRO A 92 -1.40 -18.12 8.08
CA PRO A 92 -0.54 -19.29 7.89
C PRO A 92 -0.99 -20.26 6.80
N SER A 93 -2.29 -20.32 6.50
CA SER A 93 -2.82 -21.14 5.40
C SER A 93 -2.59 -20.55 4.00
N GLU A 94 -2.26 -19.27 3.90
CA GLU A 94 -1.99 -18.54 2.66
C GLU A 94 -0.49 -18.27 2.44
N ASP A 95 0.32 -18.45 3.49
CA ASP A 95 1.77 -18.32 3.49
C ASP A 95 2.43 -19.60 4.04
N PRO A 96 2.42 -20.71 3.26
CA PRO A 96 3.03 -21.96 3.66
C PRO A 96 4.54 -21.97 3.44
N ASP A 97 5.24 -22.83 4.20
CA ASP A 97 6.66 -23.10 3.98
C ASP A 97 6.89 -23.72 2.58
N VAL A 98 7.97 -23.30 1.92
CA VAL A 98 8.49 -23.90 0.69
C VAL A 98 9.95 -24.26 0.94
N ALA A 99 10.15 -25.42 1.57
CA ALA A 99 11.46 -25.87 2.05
C ALA A 99 12.51 -25.99 0.94
N ASP A 100 12.09 -26.34 -0.28
CA ASP A 100 12.98 -26.52 -1.44
C ASP A 100 13.73 -25.24 -1.82
N ILE A 101 13.17 -24.07 -1.49
CA ILE A 101 13.80 -22.77 -1.72
C ILE A 101 14.24 -22.09 -0.41
N GLY A 102 14.25 -22.85 0.70
CA GLY A 102 14.58 -22.33 2.03
C GLY A 102 13.60 -21.28 2.55
N TYR A 103 12.36 -21.27 2.03
CA TYR A 103 11.35 -20.31 2.43
C TYR A 103 10.51 -20.87 3.58
N TYR A 104 10.48 -20.15 4.71
CA TYR A 104 9.61 -20.44 5.83
C TYR A 104 8.55 -19.34 5.93
N GLY A 105 7.30 -19.75 5.78
CA GLY A 105 6.16 -18.87 5.76
C GLY A 105 5.74 -18.39 7.15
N ALA A 106 4.52 -17.87 7.25
CA ALA A 106 4.08 -17.15 8.43
C ALA A 106 3.71 -18.05 9.62
N GLY A 107 3.62 -19.37 9.42
CA GLY A 107 3.18 -20.34 10.41
C GLY A 107 4.07 -20.45 11.64
N GLY A 108 5.37 -20.22 11.50
CA GLY A 108 6.32 -20.22 12.62
C GLY A 108 6.23 -19.01 13.56
N ARG A 109 5.45 -17.98 13.20
CA ARG A 109 5.24 -16.78 14.01
C ARG A 109 3.97 -16.97 14.85
N THR A 110 4.13 -17.33 16.11
CA THR A 110 3.01 -17.77 16.98
C THR A 110 2.63 -16.77 18.07
N ASP A 111 3.36 -15.67 18.23
CA ASP A 111 3.11 -14.71 19.29
C ASP A 111 3.42 -13.27 18.90
N ALA A 112 3.05 -12.33 19.78
CA ALA A 112 3.28 -10.89 19.58
C ALA A 112 4.76 -10.48 19.59
N LYS A 113 5.70 -11.38 19.91
CA LYS A 113 7.14 -11.11 19.78
C LYS A 113 7.63 -11.42 18.37
N THR A 114 6.89 -12.24 17.64
CA THR A 114 7.31 -12.80 16.34
C THR A 114 6.42 -12.36 15.18
N TRP A 115 5.15 -11.96 15.44
CA TRP A 115 4.27 -11.37 14.44
C TRP A 115 4.16 -9.84 14.57
N THR A 116 3.72 -9.18 13.50
CA THR A 116 3.48 -7.73 13.49
C THR A 116 2.09 -7.36 14.01
N THR A 117 1.10 -8.24 13.83
CA THR A 117 -0.30 -8.05 14.21
C THR A 117 -0.95 -9.40 14.48
N ALA A 118 -1.90 -9.41 15.42
CA ALA A 118 -2.66 -10.62 15.75
C ALA A 118 -3.61 -11.03 14.61
N ASP A 119 -4.17 -10.06 13.87
CA ASP A 119 -5.01 -10.35 12.71
C ASP A 119 -4.15 -10.55 11.46
N ARG A 120 -3.88 -11.83 11.17
CA ARG A 120 -2.90 -12.26 10.18
C ARG A 120 -3.30 -11.96 8.72
N LYS A 121 -4.56 -11.64 8.47
CA LYS A 121 -5.10 -11.30 7.14
C LYS A 121 -4.88 -9.84 6.73
N THR A 122 -4.43 -9.01 7.68
CA THR A 122 -4.32 -7.56 7.47
C THR A 122 -3.09 -7.15 6.63
N PRO A 123 -1.91 -7.76 6.75
CA PRO A 123 -0.78 -7.53 5.84
C PRO A 123 -0.67 -8.61 4.73
N PHE A 124 -0.08 -8.23 3.61
CA PHE A 124 0.39 -9.19 2.60
C PHE A 124 1.54 -10.05 3.16
N TRP A 125 1.63 -11.29 2.68
CA TRP A 125 2.82 -12.11 2.86
C TRP A 125 3.98 -11.66 1.98
N ILE A 126 5.20 -12.07 2.35
CA ILE A 126 6.43 -11.58 1.72
C ILE A 126 6.54 -11.97 0.23
N MET A 127 6.05 -13.15 -0.17
CA MET A 127 5.98 -13.49 -1.61
C MET A 127 4.90 -12.69 -2.33
N GLY A 128 3.80 -12.35 -1.65
CA GLY A 128 2.81 -11.39 -2.14
C GLY A 128 3.44 -10.01 -2.39
N THR A 129 4.33 -9.55 -1.50
CA THR A 129 5.09 -8.32 -1.73
C THR A 129 6.16 -8.43 -2.82
N SER A 130 6.56 -9.64 -3.21
CA SER A 130 7.52 -9.86 -4.30
C SER A 130 6.87 -9.72 -5.68
N TRP A 131 5.58 -10.04 -5.82
CA TRP A 131 4.77 -9.66 -6.99
C TRP A 131 4.72 -8.14 -7.17
N ASP A 132 4.89 -7.37 -6.09
CA ASP A 132 4.93 -5.92 -6.15
C ASP A 132 6.22 -5.39 -6.82
N TYR A 133 7.33 -6.15 -6.79
CA TYR A 133 8.64 -5.66 -7.25
C TYR A 133 8.80 -5.54 -8.79
N PHE A 134 7.87 -6.05 -9.59
CA PHE A 134 7.96 -6.05 -11.06
C PHE A 134 7.52 -4.73 -11.74
N ARG A 135 7.92 -3.56 -11.23
CA ARG A 135 7.78 -2.26 -11.94
C ARG A 135 9.00 -1.35 -11.78
N PRO A 136 9.35 -0.53 -12.79
CA PRO A 136 10.69 0.05 -12.92
C PRO A 136 11.07 0.97 -11.76
N SER A 137 12.35 0.87 -11.38
CA SER A 137 13.05 1.71 -10.41
C SER A 137 12.82 3.21 -10.65
N GLY A 138 12.37 3.93 -9.61
CA GLY A 138 12.21 5.39 -9.60
C GLY A 138 10.87 5.91 -9.10
N GLN A 139 9.94 5.04 -8.69
CA GLN A 139 8.59 5.44 -8.22
C GLN A 139 8.41 5.16 -6.73
N ARG A 140 8.02 6.18 -5.96
CA ARG A 140 7.70 6.06 -4.54
C ARG A 140 6.30 5.46 -4.38
N ARG A 141 6.23 4.33 -3.67
CA ARG A 141 4.97 3.66 -3.31
C ARG A 141 4.45 4.25 -2.01
N PHE A 142 3.16 4.55 -1.98
CA PHE A 142 2.47 4.83 -0.73
C PHE A 142 1.41 3.75 -0.50
N LEU A 143 1.61 2.92 0.53
CA LEU A 143 0.60 1.99 1.01
C LEU A 143 -0.14 2.69 2.15
N CYS A 144 -1.28 3.32 1.86
CA CYS A 144 -2.11 3.90 2.91
C CYS A 144 -3.01 2.80 3.48
N MET A 145 -2.62 2.22 4.62
CA MET A 145 -3.51 1.30 5.34
C MET A 145 -4.75 2.06 5.80
N PRO A 146 -5.97 1.58 5.49
CA PRO A 146 -7.19 2.26 5.92
C PRO A 146 -7.32 2.16 7.44
N GLY A 147 -7.04 3.26 8.15
CA GLY A 147 -7.20 3.36 9.60
C GLY A 147 -5.98 3.82 10.39
N GLU A 148 -4.81 3.98 9.77
CA GLU A 148 -3.69 4.66 10.42
C GLU A 148 -3.85 6.19 10.29
N PRO A 149 -3.83 6.96 11.40
CA PRO A 149 -3.70 8.40 11.30
C PRO A 149 -2.37 8.72 10.61
N LEU A 150 -2.37 9.66 9.65
CA LEU A 150 -1.18 10.13 8.94
C LEU A 150 -0.03 10.57 9.88
N ASN A 151 -0.35 10.92 11.13
CA ASN A 151 0.60 11.29 12.19
C ASN A 151 1.24 10.10 12.92
N SER A 152 0.89 8.85 12.58
CA SER A 152 1.46 7.63 13.19
C SER A 152 2.40 6.86 12.28
N LEU A 153 2.61 7.34 11.05
CA LEU A 153 3.65 6.82 10.18
C LEU A 153 5.00 7.15 10.85
N PRO A 154 5.81 6.16 11.27
CA PRO A 154 7.16 6.45 11.76
C PRO A 154 7.91 7.17 10.63
N GLU A 155 8.82 8.10 10.97
CA GLU A 155 9.72 8.76 10.00
C GLU A 155 10.47 7.74 9.11
N ASN A 156 10.56 6.49 9.55
CA ASN A 156 11.13 5.34 8.84
C ASN A 156 10.17 4.55 7.92
N SER A 157 8.91 4.99 7.76
CA SER A 157 8.02 4.47 6.69
C SER A 157 8.43 4.97 5.30
N LEU A 158 9.35 5.94 5.26
CA LEU A 158 10.16 6.32 4.11
C LEU A 158 11.34 5.35 4.00
N ILE A 159 11.16 4.25 3.28
CA ILE A 159 12.30 3.42 2.88
C ILE A 159 13.19 4.29 1.97
N ARG A 160 14.47 4.41 2.35
CA ARG A 160 15.53 5.06 1.59
C ARG A 160 15.63 4.55 0.16
#